data_AF-A0A7J9T2S3-F1
#
_entry.id   AF-A0A7J9T2S3-F1
#
_cell.length_a   1.000
_cell.length_b   1.000
_cell.length_c   1.000
_cell.angle_alpha   90.00
_cell.angle_beta   90.00
_cell.angle_gamma   90.00
#
_symmetry.space_group_name_H-M   'P 1'
#
loop_
_entity.id
_entity.type
_entity.pdbx_description
1 polymer ?
#
loop_
_entity_poly.entity_id
_entity_poly.type
_entity_poly.pdbx_seq_one_letter_code
_entity_poly.pdbx_strand_id
1 'polypeptide(L)'
;MTAITTEKIVEIHDYIIEKLGGVGGILNSGTIDFLVFELDKGADNFEKAAIVLNGIITRHPFMDGHKRTAFQVADIILRDEGYHIHTDKIQM
;
A
#
# COMPACT_ATOMS: atom_id res chain seq x y z
N MET A 1 9.87 -4.60 -12.34
CA MET A 1 9.68 -3.89 -11.07
C MET A 1 9.72 -2.38 -11.23
N THR A 2 8.58 -1.73 -11.03
CA THR A 2 8.59 -0.32 -10.67
C THR A 2 9.01 -0.22 -9.20
N ALA A 3 9.98 0.63 -8.87
CA ALA A 3 10.37 0.83 -7.47
C ALA A 3 9.19 1.40 -6.66
N ILE A 4 8.98 0.87 -5.45
CA ILE A 4 8.02 1.42 -4.49
C ILE A 4 8.76 2.47 -3.67
N THR A 5 8.36 3.73 -3.80
CA THR A 5 8.93 4.86 -3.04
C THR A 5 7.88 5.46 -2.12
N THR A 6 8.32 6.30 -1.17
CA THR A 6 7.42 7.03 -0.28
C THR A 6 6.42 7.87 -1.08
N GLU A 7 6.91 8.59 -2.10
CA GLU A 7 6.10 9.44 -2.98
C GLU A 7 5.03 8.60 -3.68
N LYS A 8 5.41 7.43 -4.21
CA LYS A 8 4.46 6.56 -4.90
C LYS A 8 3.37 6.03 -3.96
N ILE A 9 3.71 5.69 -2.71
CA ILE A 9 2.72 5.28 -1.70
C ILE A 9 1.76 6.44 -1.37
N VAL A 10 2.28 7.67 -1.26
CA VAL A 10 1.47 8.87 -1.03
C VAL A 10 0.57 9.19 -2.22
N GLU A 11 1.08 9.12 -3.45
CA GLU A 11 0.28 9.31 -4.66
C GLU A 11 -0.87 8.30 -4.77
N ILE A 12 -0.61 7.03 -4.43
CA ILE A 12 -1.64 5.99 -4.37
C ILE A 12 -2.69 6.33 -3.30
N HIS A 13 -2.27 6.80 -2.12
CA HIS A 13 -3.19 7.23 -1.06
C HIS A 13 -4.06 8.40 -1.51
N ASP A 14 -3.46 9.46 -2.05
CA ASP A 14 -4.17 10.65 -2.51
C ASP A 14 -5.18 10.29 -3.59
N TYR A 15 -4.80 9.44 -4.55
CA TYR A 15 -5.71 8.93 -5.57
C TYR A 15 -6.90 8.17 -4.97
N ILE A 16 -6.65 7.32 -3.96
CA ILE A 16 -7.71 6.56 -3.28
C ILE A 16 -8.69 7.49 -2.56
N ILE A 17 -8.18 8.51 -1.86
CA ILE A 17 -9.01 9.49 -1.16
C ILE A 17 -9.82 10.31 -2.17
N GLU A 18 -9.21 10.74 -3.28
CA GLU A 18 -9.90 11.46 -4.35
C GLU A 18 -11.06 10.64 -4.94
N LYS A 19 -10.85 9.35 -5.19
CA LYS A 19 -11.85 8.49 -5.85
C LYS A 19 -12.91 7.91 -4.92
N LEU A 20 -12.54 7.55 -3.70
CA LEU A 20 -13.40 6.79 -2.79
C LEU A 20 -13.85 7.60 -1.56
N GLY A 21 -13.36 8.83 -1.42
CA GLY A 21 -13.62 9.68 -0.27
C GLY A 21 -12.87 9.25 0.99
N GLY A 22 -12.92 10.14 1.99
CA GLY A 22 -12.17 10.02 3.24
C GLY A 22 -11.43 11.31 3.56
N VAL A 23 -10.67 11.30 4.65
CA VAL A 23 -9.82 12.44 5.03
C VAL A 23 -8.42 12.27 4.43
N GLY A 24 -8.04 13.22 3.56
CA GLY A 24 -6.70 13.27 2.99
C GLY A 24 -5.64 13.67 4.00
N GLY A 25 -4.38 13.35 3.70
CA GLY A 25 -3.22 13.80 4.49
C GLY A 25 -2.47 12.67 5.19
N ILE A 26 -1.20 12.98 5.45
CA ILE A 26 -0.23 12.10 6.10
C ILE A 26 -0.19 12.44 7.59
N LEU A 27 -0.34 11.43 8.44
CA LEU A 27 -0.19 11.54 9.89
C LEU A 27 1.28 11.37 10.30
N ASN A 28 2.00 10.43 9.68
CA ASN A 28 3.40 10.16 9.97
C ASN A 28 4.15 9.67 8.73
N SER A 29 4.90 10.56 8.08
CA SER A 29 5.72 10.24 6.90
C SER A 29 6.86 9.28 7.23
N GLY A 30 7.48 9.39 8.41
CA GLY A 30 8.58 8.53 8.83
C GLY A 30 8.20 7.05 8.92
N THR A 31 6.91 6.75 9.13
CA THR A 31 6.39 5.38 9.02
C THR A 31 6.42 4.87 7.58
N ILE A 32 6.08 5.72 6.61
CA ILE A 32 6.10 5.35 5.18
C ILE A 32 7.56 5.14 4.74
N ASP A 33 8.45 6.06 5.10
CA ASP A 33 9.89 5.97 4.82
C ASP A 33 10.50 4.69 5.41
N PHE A 34 10.15 4.36 6.65
CA PHE A 34 10.59 3.12 7.29
C PHE A 34 10.11 1.88 6.53
N LEU A 35 8.84 1.86 6.07
CA LEU A 35 8.34 0.72 5.30
C LEU A 35 9.10 0.56 3.99
N VAL A 36 9.34 1.65 3.25
CA VAL A 36 10.13 1.62 2.01
C VAL A 36 11.53 1.07 2.28
N PHE A 37 12.19 1.53 3.35
CA PHE A 37 13.49 1.01 3.78
C PHE A 37 13.46 -0.50 4.07
N GLU A 38 12.40 -1.02 4.71
CA GLU A 38 12.27 -2.46 4.94
C GLU A 38 12.13 -3.26 3.64
N LEU A 39 11.47 -2.72 2.61
CA LEU A 39 11.31 -3.40 1.31
C LEU A 39 12.65 -3.60 0.58
N ASP A 40 13.62 -2.71 0.82
CA ASP A 40 14.94 -2.76 0.18
C ASP A 40 15.88 -3.82 0.78
N LYS A 41 15.49 -4.48 1.87
CA LYS A 41 16.31 -5.50 2.56
C LYS A 41 16.35 -6.87 1.90
N GLY A 42 16.03 -6.94 0.61
CA GLY A 42 16.08 -8.19 -0.17
C GLY A 42 14.89 -9.13 0.02
N ALA A 43 13.74 -8.60 0.49
CA ALA A 43 12.49 -9.34 0.57
C ALA A 43 11.98 -9.74 -0.83
N ASP A 44 11.34 -10.90 -0.93
CA ASP A 44 10.65 -11.31 -2.16
C ASP A 44 9.37 -10.50 -2.41
N ASN A 45 8.72 -10.68 -3.56
CA ASN A 45 7.55 -9.88 -3.94
C ASN A 45 6.34 -10.12 -3.03
N PHE A 46 6.16 -11.32 -2.50
CA PHE A 46 5.07 -11.65 -1.59
C PHE A 46 5.33 -11.08 -0.19
N GLU A 47 6.58 -11.19 0.28
CA GLU A 47 7.03 -10.57 1.52
C GLU A 47 6.89 -9.05 1.45
N LYS A 48 7.31 -8.42 0.35
CA LYS A 48 7.14 -6.97 0.13
C LYS A 48 5.67 -6.57 0.22
N ALA A 49 4.78 -7.29 -0.47
CA ALA A 49 3.35 -7.06 -0.42
C ALA A 49 2.79 -7.21 1.01
N ALA A 50 3.23 -8.24 1.75
CA ALA A 50 2.82 -8.45 3.14
C ALA A 50 3.33 -7.35 4.09
N ILE A 51 4.58 -6.89 3.90
CA ILE A 51 5.21 -5.81 4.68
C ILE A 51 4.42 -4.51 4.54
N VAL A 52 4.12 -4.07 3.31
CA VAL A 52 3.34 -2.84 3.12
C VAL A 52 1.91 -2.98 3.60
N LEU A 53 1.27 -4.13 3.35
CA LEU A 53 -0.12 -4.38 3.71
C LEU A 53 -0.30 -4.29 5.23
N ASN A 54 0.47 -5.10 5.96
CA ASN A 54 0.46 -5.09 7.42
C ASN A 54 0.97 -3.76 7.96
N GLY A 55 2.05 -3.23 7.39
CA GLY A 55 2.73 -2.04 7.84
C GLY A 55 1.85 -0.80 7.87
N ILE A 56 1.18 -0.51 6.76
CA ILE A 56 0.27 0.64 6.64
C ILE A 56 -0.97 0.43 7.51
N ILE A 57 -1.53 -0.78 7.57
CA ILE A 57 -2.73 -1.07 8.38
C ILE A 57 -2.45 -0.89 9.86
N THR A 58 -1.35 -1.43 10.40
CA THR A 58 -1.14 -1.43 11.85
C THR A 58 -0.58 -0.10 12.36
N ARG A 59 0.21 0.60 11.54
CA ARG A 59 0.91 1.83 11.95
C ARG A 59 0.15 3.11 11.61
N HIS A 60 -0.92 3.00 10.82
CA HIS A 60 -1.82 4.10 10.51
C HIS A 60 -1.11 5.41 10.08
N PRO A 61 -0.29 5.41 9.00
CA PRO A 61 0.52 6.59 8.64
C PRO A 61 -0.25 7.76 8.01
N PHE A 62 -1.53 7.59 7.70
CA PHE A 62 -2.42 8.57 7.08
C PHE A 62 -3.51 9.08 8.04
N MET A 63 -4.30 10.07 7.63
CA MET A 63 -5.46 10.51 8.40
C MET A 63 -6.67 9.57 8.27
N ASP A 64 -6.83 8.97 7.09
CA ASP A 64 -7.84 7.95 6.76
C ASP A 64 -7.31 7.10 5.58
N GLY A 65 -8.02 6.05 5.17
CA GLY A 65 -7.75 5.31 3.93
C GLY A 65 -6.79 4.13 4.08
N HIS A 66 -6.23 3.88 5.27
CA HIS A 66 -5.16 2.90 5.50
C HIS A 66 -5.37 1.55 4.84
N LYS A 67 -6.51 0.89 5.08
CA LYS A 67 -6.79 -0.45 4.54
C LYS A 67 -6.83 -0.45 3.01
N ARG A 68 -7.43 0.61 2.43
CA ARG A 68 -7.56 0.79 0.98
C ARG A 68 -6.19 1.02 0.35
N THR A 69 -5.40 1.93 0.92
CA THR A 69 -4.03 2.21 0.48
C THR A 69 -3.12 1.00 0.62
N ALA A 70 -3.13 0.35 1.79
CA ALA A 70 -2.32 -0.82 2.06
C ALA A 70 -2.59 -1.96 1.05
N PHE A 71 -3.87 -2.23 0.79
CA PHE A 71 -4.28 -3.20 -0.21
C PHE A 71 -3.81 -2.79 -1.61
N GLN A 72 -4.03 -1.54 -2.01
CA GLN A 72 -3.68 -1.08 -3.36
C GLN A 72 -2.17 -1.13 -3.62
N VAL A 73 -1.34 -0.75 -2.64
CA VAL A 73 0.12 -0.83 -2.75
C VAL A 73 0.56 -2.30 -2.86
N ALA A 74 0.02 -3.18 -2.02
CA ALA A 74 0.32 -4.61 -2.07
C ALA A 74 -0.10 -5.26 -3.40
N ASP A 75 -1.30 -4.94 -3.90
CA ASP A 75 -1.82 -5.40 -5.18
C ASP A 75 -0.96 -4.91 -6.36
N ILE A 76 -0.47 -3.67 -6.33
CA ILE A 76 0.45 -3.15 -7.36
C ILE A 76 1.78 -3.92 -7.36
N ILE A 77 2.38 -4.19 -6.19
CA ILE A 77 3.62 -4.97 -6.08
C ILE A 77 3.45 -6.36 -6.72
N LEU A 78 2.33 -7.02 -6.46
CA LEU A 78 2.05 -8.35 -6.99
C LEU A 78 1.76 -8.31 -8.50
N ARG A 79 0.98 -7.32 -8.97
CA ARG A 79 0.62 -7.17 -10.38
C ARG A 79 1.79 -6.85 -11.29
N ASP A 80 2.73 -6.03 -10.82
CA ASP A 80 3.98 -5.74 -11.54
C ASP A 80 4.78 -7.02 -11.85
N GLU A 81 4.51 -8.10 -11.11
CA GLU A 81 5.19 -9.39 -11.19
C GLU A 81 4.27 -10.49 -11.76
N GLY A 82 3.11 -10.11 -12.30
CA GLY A 82 2.16 -11.02 -12.95
C GLY A 82 1.23 -11.79 -12.00
N TYR A 83 1.22 -11.44 -10.71
CA TYR A 83 0.30 -12.02 -9.73
C TYR A 83 -0.94 -11.16 -9.56
N HIS A 84 -2.11 -11.80 -9.42
CA HIS A 84 -3.39 -11.12 -9.32
C HIS A 84 -4.17 -11.61 -8.10
N ILE A 85 -4.67 -10.67 -7.29
CA ILE A 85 -5.59 -10.96 -6.21
C ILE A 85 -7.00 -11.03 -6.79
N HIS A 86 -7.64 -12.18 -6.65
CA HIS A 86 -9.03 -12.40 -7.05
C HIS A 86 -9.91 -12.53 -5.81
N THR A 87 -11.07 -11.89 -5.83
CA THR A 87 -12.14 -12.18 -4.90
C THR A 87 -13.09 -13.17 -5.55
N ASP A 88 -13.69 -14.05 -4.77
CA ASP A 88 -14.85 -14.80 -5.24
C ASP A 88 -15.98 -13.83 -5.61
N LYS A 89 -16.82 -14.22 -6.55
CA LYS A 89 -18.04 -13.45 -6.83
C LYS A 89 -18.88 -13.42 -5.56
N ILE A 90 -19.21 -12.23 -5.07
CA ILE A 90 -20.23 -12.08 -4.04
C ILE A 90 -21.53 -12.62 -4.67
N GLN A 91 -21.97 -13.77 -4.20
CA GLN A 91 -23.28 -14.31 -4.54
C GLN A 91 -24.30 -13.45 -3.79
N MET A 92 -24.80 -12.40 -4.46
CA MET A 92 -25.92 -11.60 -3.97
C MET A 92 -27.24 -12.34 -4.15
#